data_AF-A0A8X7PJ30-F1
#
_entry.id   AF-A0A8X7PJ30-F1
#
_cell.length_a   1.000
_cell.length_b   1.000
_cell.length_c   1.000
_cell.angle_alpha   90.00
_cell.angle_beta   90.00
_cell.angle_gamma   90.00
#
_symmetry.space_group_name_H-M   'P 1'
#
loop_
_entity.id
_entity.type
_entity.pdbx_description
1 polymer ?
#
loop_
_entity_poly.entity_id
_entity_poly.type
_entity_poly.pdbx_seq_one_letter_code
_entity_poly.pdbx_strand_id
1 'polypeptide(L)'
;MDKPASPTDDSTQEYKAVHEKWERSNCMGLMIVKDTIPETFRGGEEINDLKQFLAEMDSRFARSDKAEISMLLHRFSTMRYHGNGKIREYIL
;
A
#
# COMPACT_ATOMS: atom_id res chain seq x y z
N MET A 1 -1.99 -14.07 8.40
CA MET A 1 -2.46 -14.33 9.77
C MET A 1 -3.16 -13.08 10.25
N ASP A 2 -4.37 -13.19 10.75
CA ASP A 2 -5.04 -12.07 11.40
C ASP A 2 -4.40 -11.79 12.75
N LYS A 3 -4.53 -10.54 13.20
CA LYS A 3 -4.05 -10.13 14.52
C LYS A 3 -4.77 -10.93 15.61
N PRO A 4 -4.05 -11.73 16.42
CA PRO A 4 -4.64 -12.40 17.56
C PRO A 4 -5.06 -11.35 18.60
N ALA A 5 -6.10 -11.67 19.37
CA ALA A 5 -6.45 -10.87 20.54
C ALA A 5 -5.27 -10.85 21.54
N SER A 6 -5.16 -9.76 22.29
CA SER A 6 -4.14 -9.67 23.33
C SER A 6 -4.38 -10.77 24.38
N PRO A 7 -3.35 -11.55 24.76
CA PRO A 7 -3.48 -12.58 25.78
C PRO A 7 -3.78 -11.94 27.14
N THR A 8 -4.60 -12.63 27.92
CA THR A 8 -4.89 -12.31 29.32
C THR A 8 -4.02 -13.19 30.24
N ASP A 9 -3.96 -12.87 31.53
CA ASP A 9 -3.24 -13.68 32.52
C ASP A 9 -3.69 -15.14 32.53
N ASP A 10 -5.00 -15.39 32.33
CA ASP A 10 -5.61 -16.73 32.24
C ASP A 10 -5.37 -17.46 30.90
N SER A 11 -4.77 -16.81 29.91
CA SER A 11 -4.50 -17.45 28.61
C SER A 11 -3.48 -18.60 28.76
N THR A 12 -3.70 -19.67 28.00
CA THR A 12 -2.79 -20.82 28.00
C THR A 12 -1.40 -20.44 27.52
N GLN A 13 -0.39 -21.18 27.98
CA GLN A 13 1.00 -20.95 27.60
C GLN A 13 1.19 -21.10 26.08
N GLU A 14 0.48 -22.05 25.46
CA GLU A 14 0.49 -22.24 24.01
C GLU A 14 -0.06 -21.02 23.27
N TYR A 15 -1.16 -20.42 23.76
CA TYR A 15 -1.72 -19.23 23.14
C TYR A 15 -0.77 -18.02 23.26
N LYS A 16 -0.16 -17.84 24.45
CA LYS A 16 0.85 -16.79 24.67
C LYS A 16 2.04 -16.94 23.72
N ALA A 17 2.52 -18.16 23.50
CA ALA A 17 3.59 -18.43 22.54
C ALA A 17 3.20 -18.14 21.09
N VAL A 18 1.96 -18.43 20.68
CA VAL A 18 1.44 -18.07 19.35
C VAL A 18 1.36 -16.55 19.18
N HIS A 19 0.84 -15.83 20.17
CA HIS A 19 0.78 -14.37 20.16
C HIS A 19 2.18 -13.75 20.05
N GLU A 20 3.14 -14.21 20.86
CA GLU A 20 4.51 -13.71 20.82
C GLU A 20 5.18 -13.97 19.46
N LYS A 21 4.95 -15.14 18.87
CA LYS A 21 5.44 -15.46 17.53
C LYS A 21 4.83 -14.53 16.48
N TRP A 22 3.53 -14.23 16.58
CA TRP A 22 2.85 -13.28 15.70
C TRP A 22 3.44 -11.88 15.84
N GLU A 23 3.59 -11.37 17.06
CA GLU A 23 4.17 -10.04 17.35
C GLU A 23 5.59 -9.92 16.78
N ARG A 24 6.43 -10.95 16.97
CA ARG A 24 7.79 -10.97 16.43
C ARG A 24 7.78 -10.91 14.90
N SER A 25 6.96 -11.72 14.24
CA SER A 25 6.83 -11.69 12.77
C SER A 25 6.28 -10.36 12.26
N ASN A 26 5.29 -9.79 12.94
CA ASN A 26 4.69 -8.49 12.63
C ASN A 26 5.73 -7.36 12.71
N CYS A 27 6.46 -7.28 13.84
CA CYS A 27 7.49 -6.28 14.07
C CYS A 27 8.63 -6.38 13.04
N MET A 28 9.15 -7.59 12.79
CA MET A 28 10.21 -7.79 11.78
C MET A 28 9.76 -7.38 10.38
N GLY A 29 8.55 -7.76 9.97
CA GLY A 29 8.05 -7.40 8.65
C GLY A 29 7.80 -5.90 8.51
N LEU A 30 7.29 -5.22 9.55
CA LEU A 30 7.17 -3.76 9.56
C LEU A 30 8.54 -3.09 9.43
N MET A 31 9.56 -3.60 10.12
CA MET A 31 10.92 -3.07 10.02
C MET A 31 11.47 -3.20 8.61
N ILE A 32 11.32 -4.36 7.97
CA ILE A 32 11.77 -4.60 6.59
C ILE A 32 11.04 -3.69 5.61
N VAL A 33 9.71 -3.62 5.70
CA VAL A 33 8.90 -2.82 4.77
C VAL A 33 9.18 -1.33 4.93
N LYS A 34 9.30 -0.85 6.18
CA LYS A 34 9.73 0.53 6.45
C LYS A 34 11.12 0.77 5.86
N ASP A 35 12.11 -0.08 6.10
CA ASP A 35 13.47 0.11 5.56
C ASP A 35 13.51 0.09 4.02
N THR A 36 12.75 -0.81 3.39
CA THR A 36 12.78 -1.02 1.94
C THR A 36 12.01 0.05 1.16
N ILE A 37 10.93 0.58 1.73
CA ILE A 37 10.04 1.51 1.04
C ILE A 37 10.36 2.94 1.45
N PRO A 38 10.63 3.86 0.52
CA PRO A 38 10.87 5.26 0.85
C PRO A 38 9.67 5.89 1.56
N GLU A 39 9.93 6.80 2.49
CA GLU A 39 8.92 7.41 3.35
C GLU A 39 7.76 8.07 2.59
N THR A 40 8.06 8.67 1.43
CA THR A 40 7.07 9.27 0.51
C THR A 40 5.99 8.29 0.05
N PHE A 41 6.28 6.99 0.03
CA PHE A 41 5.35 5.94 -0.39
C PHE A 41 4.72 5.19 0.79
N ARG A 42 5.19 5.40 2.03
CA ARG A 42 4.65 4.73 3.23
C ARG A 42 3.28 5.28 3.63
N GLY A 43 3.02 6.57 3.39
CA GLY A 43 1.78 7.24 3.79
C GLY A 43 1.86 8.09 5.03
N GLY A 44 0.68 8.40 5.59
CA GLY A 44 0.55 9.30 6.74
C GLY A 44 0.27 8.64 8.09
N GLU A 45 -0.22 7.40 8.17
CA GLU A 45 -0.62 6.78 9.44
C GLU A 45 0.36 5.70 9.92
N GLU A 46 0.65 5.70 11.21
CA GLU A 46 1.58 4.75 11.83
C GLU A 46 0.86 3.43 12.11
N ILE A 47 0.88 2.52 11.13
CA ILE A 47 0.20 1.24 11.23
C ILE A 47 1.11 0.23 11.93
N ASN A 48 0.65 -0.28 13.07
CA ASN A 48 1.35 -1.28 13.89
C ASN A 48 0.99 -2.73 13.52
N ASP A 49 0.19 -2.92 12.47
CA ASP A 49 -0.15 -4.22 11.90
C ASP A 49 0.34 -4.31 10.46
N LEU A 50 1.27 -5.22 10.19
CA LEU A 50 1.88 -5.40 8.87
C LEU A 50 0.86 -5.74 7.80
N LYS A 51 -0.16 -6.55 8.11
CA LYS A 51 -1.17 -6.97 7.13
C LYS A 51 -2.02 -5.77 6.73
N GLN A 52 -2.42 -4.95 7.70
CA GLN A 52 -3.15 -3.70 7.44
C GLN A 52 -2.29 -2.71 6.66
N PHE A 53 -1.00 -2.58 7.01
CA PHE A 53 -0.07 -1.71 6.29
C PHE A 53 0.02 -2.08 4.81
N LEU A 54 0.22 -3.37 4.51
CA LEU A 54 0.30 -3.87 3.14
C LEU A 54 -1.02 -3.68 2.38
N ALA A 55 -2.17 -3.91 3.04
CA ALA A 55 -3.48 -3.71 2.41
C ALA A 55 -3.76 -2.24 2.06
N GLU A 56 -3.38 -1.31 2.94
CA GLU A 56 -3.51 0.12 2.64
C GLU A 56 -2.57 0.55 1.51
N MET A 57 -1.35 0.03 1.52
CA MET A 57 -0.39 0.25 0.44
C MET A 57 -0.95 -0.22 -0.91
N ASP A 58 -1.46 -1.46 -0.99
CA ASP A 58 -2.10 -2.00 -2.20
C ASP A 58 -3.28 -1.13 -2.67
N SER A 59 -4.13 -0.69 -1.73
CA SER A 59 -5.27 0.18 -2.04
C SER A 59 -4.83 1.52 -2.62
N ARG A 60 -3.78 2.11 -2.07
CA ARG A 60 -3.25 3.41 -2.53
C ARG A 60 -2.60 3.30 -3.90
N PHE A 61 -1.80 2.26 -4.15
CA PHE A 61 -1.21 2.06 -5.48
C PHE A 61 -2.28 1.77 -6.53
N ALA A 62 -3.28 0.93 -6.23
CA ALA A 62 -4.42 0.71 -7.13
C ALA A 62 -5.19 2.01 -7.43
N ARG A 63 -5.34 2.89 -6.42
CA ARG A 63 -5.95 4.23 -6.62
C ARG A 63 -5.05 5.15 -7.45
N SER A 64 -3.74 5.11 -7.24
CA SER A 64 -2.76 5.91 -7.98
C SER A 64 -2.78 5.55 -9.46
N ASP A 65 -2.71 4.27 -9.79
CA ASP A 65 -2.76 3.78 -11.18
C ASP A 65 -4.05 4.23 -11.87
N LYS A 66 -5.17 4.12 -11.17
CA LYS A 66 -6.46 4.61 -11.69
C LYS A 66 -6.47 6.11 -11.90
N ALA A 67 -5.87 6.89 -11.01
CA ALA A 67 -5.77 8.34 -11.13
C ALA A 67 -4.86 8.76 -12.29
N GLU A 68 -3.72 8.08 -12.48
CA GLU A 68 -2.81 8.31 -13.59
C GLU A 68 -3.45 7.97 -14.94
N ILE A 69 -4.11 6.81 -15.05
CA ILE A 69 -4.87 6.44 -16.24
C ILE A 69 -5.98 7.47 -16.52
N SER A 70 -6.71 7.89 -15.49
CA SER A 70 -7.76 8.91 -15.65
C SER A 70 -7.19 10.26 -16.10
N MET A 71 -6.02 10.66 -15.56
CA MET A 71 -5.31 11.85 -15.98
C MET A 71 -4.85 11.75 -17.44
N LEU A 72 -4.31 10.60 -17.85
CA LEU A 72 -3.89 10.35 -19.24
C LEU A 72 -5.09 10.40 -20.19
N LEU A 73 -6.20 9.74 -19.86
CA LEU A 73 -7.44 9.79 -20.64
C LEU A 73 -8.02 11.21 -20.71
N HIS A 74 -7.93 11.97 -19.62
CA HIS A 74 -8.36 13.37 -19.61
C HIS A 74 -7.47 14.23 -20.52
N ARG A 75 -6.14 14.07 -20.46
CA ARG A 75 -5.21 14.74 -21.37
C ARG A 75 -5.47 14.36 -22.83
N PHE A 76 -5.69 13.09 -23.10
CA PHE A 76 -5.99 12.60 -24.45
C PHE A 76 -7.32 13.15 -24.99
N SER A 77 -8.38 13.15 -24.18
CA SER A 77 -9.70 13.67 -24.59
C SER A 77 -9.74 15.19 -24.74
N THR A 78 -8.89 15.92 -24.02
CA THR A 78 -8.75 17.38 -24.15
C THR A 78 -7.77 17.79 -25.24
N MET A 79 -6.86 16.91 -25.65
CA MET A 79 -6.01 17.09 -26.82
C MET A 79 -6.86 17.12 -28.09
N ARG A 80 -7.10 18.33 -28.60
CA ARG A 80 -7.70 18.52 -29.93
C ARG A 80 -6.60 18.66 -30.97
N TYR A 81 -6.70 17.90 -32.06
CA TYR A 81 -5.83 18.06 -33.22
C TYR A 81 -6.24 19.31 -34.00
N HIS A 82 -5.39 20.34 -34.01
CA HIS A 82 -5.68 21.64 -34.65
C HIS A 82 -5.18 21.71 -36.10
N GLY A 83 -4.90 20.58 -36.76
CA GLY A 83 -4.47 20.53 -38.16
C GLY A 83 -2.99 20.85 -38.40
N ASN A 84 -2.31 21.44 -37.41
CA ASN A 84 -0.91 21.84 -37.50
C ASN A 84 -0.07 21.07 -36.47
N GLY A 85 0.65 20.04 -36.93
CA GLY A 85 1.54 19.21 -36.10
C GLY A 85 1.60 17.76 -36.60
N LYS A 86 2.61 16.99 -36.17
CA LYS A 86 2.67 15.56 -36.53
C LYS A 86 1.62 14.82 -35.70
N ILE A 87 0.67 14.14 -36.35
CA ILE A 87 -0.35 13.30 -35.69
C ILE A 87 0.25 12.36 -34.63
N ARG A 88 1.51 11.93 -34.84
CA ARG A 88 2.25 11.06 -33.92
C ARG A 88 2.49 11.67 -32.54
N GLU A 89 2.40 12.99 -32.37
CA GLU A 89 2.50 13.69 -31.07
C GLU A 89 1.19 13.65 -30.26
N TYR A 90 0.09 13.23 -30.90
CA TYR A 90 -1.24 13.10 -30.28
C TYR A 90 -1.58 11.66 -29.92
N ILE A 91 -0.68 10.70 -30.21
CA ILE A 91 -0.81 9.30 -29.86
C ILE A 91 0.08 9.09 -28.63
N LEU A 92 -0.54 8.82 -27.48
CA LEU A 92 0.13 8.42 -26.25
C LEU A 92 0.69 7.00 -26.37
#